data_AF-A0A7J9DKS4-F1
#
_entry.id   AF-A0A7J9DKS4-F1
#
_cell.length_a   1.000
_cell.length_b   1.000
_cell.length_c   1.000
_cell.angle_alpha   90.00
_cell.angle_beta   90.00
_cell.angle_gamma   90.00
#
_symmetry.space_group_name_H-M   'P 1'
#
loop_
_entity.id
_entity.type
_entity.pdbx_description
1 polymer ?
#
loop_
_entity_poly.entity_id
_entity_poly.type
_entity_poly.pdbx_seq_one_letter_code
_entity_poly.pdbx_strand_id
1 'polypeptide(L)'
;MLTKANGKGWRVVVFNSRGCGESPVTIPQFYSASFLGDTYEVVKHVGARYPEANLYAVGWSLGANILVRYLGKESHACPLSGAVSLCNPFNLVIADEDFHKGFNNVYDKALARALCKIFKKHALLFEDMGGEFNIPLAANAKSVRDFDEGLTRVSFGFKSVDDYYSNSSSCDSIKHVKRPLLCIQVIYLCDSGNKFPEFLSY
;
A
#
# COMPACT_ATOMS: atom_id res chain seq x y z
N MET A 1 -11.80 12.52 -9.13
CA MET A 1 -10.89 11.99 -10.17
C MET A 1 -11.64 11.11 -11.17
N LEU A 2 -12.23 10.01 -10.70
CA LEU A 2 -12.86 8.97 -11.52
C LEU A 2 -13.95 9.51 -12.47
N THR A 3 -14.91 10.28 -11.95
CA THR A 3 -15.99 10.88 -12.77
C THR A 3 -15.46 11.81 -13.86
N LYS A 4 -14.40 12.58 -13.57
CA LYS A 4 -13.76 13.46 -14.54
C LYS A 4 -13.03 12.68 -15.65
N ALA A 5 -12.40 11.56 -15.30
CA ALA A 5 -11.75 10.69 -16.28
C ALA A 5 -12.80 10.02 -17.19
N ASN A 6 -13.88 9.49 -16.60
CA ASN A 6 -14.99 8.90 -17.34
C ASN A 6 -15.64 9.92 -18.29
N GLY A 7 -15.88 11.15 -17.83
CA GLY A 7 -16.39 12.25 -18.68
C GLY A 7 -15.45 12.65 -19.83
N LYS A 8 -14.18 12.24 -19.79
CA LYS A 8 -13.21 12.40 -20.88
C LYS A 8 -13.03 11.12 -21.73
N GLY A 9 -13.92 10.14 -21.60
CA GLY A 9 -13.92 8.90 -22.38
C GLY A 9 -13.04 7.77 -21.82
N TRP A 10 -12.49 7.91 -20.62
CA TRP A 10 -11.70 6.85 -19.99
C TRP A 10 -12.59 5.79 -19.35
N ARG A 11 -12.24 4.52 -19.54
CA ARG A 11 -12.79 3.43 -18.72
C ARG A 11 -12.07 3.43 -17.39
N VAL A 12 -12.84 3.48 -16.30
CA VAL A 12 -12.28 3.58 -14.95
C VAL A 12 -12.64 2.34 -14.15
N VAL A 13 -11.62 1.72 -13.56
CA VAL A 13 -11.76 0.59 -12.66
C VAL A 13 -11.19 0.99 -11.30
N VAL A 14 -11.91 0.65 -10.24
CA VAL A 14 -11.43 0.72 -8.86
C VAL A 14 -11.52 -0.68 -8.29
N PHE A 15 -10.43 -1.15 -7.70
CA PHE A 15 -10.45 -2.40 -6.95
C PHE A 15 -10.27 -2.08 -5.47
N ASN A 16 -10.96 -2.84 -4.63
CA ASN A 16 -10.78 -2.79 -3.19
C ASN A 16 -9.80 -3.89 -2.79
N SER A 17 -8.85 -3.56 -1.93
CA SER A 17 -7.98 -4.55 -1.31
C SER A 17 -8.77 -5.53 -0.41
N ARG A 18 -8.21 -6.71 -0.15
CA ARG A 18 -8.81 -7.75 0.70
C ARG A 18 -9.25 -7.18 2.05
N GLY A 19 -10.52 -7.39 2.43
CA GLY A 19 -11.07 -6.89 3.69
C GLY A 19 -11.53 -5.41 3.67
N CYS A 20 -11.24 -4.67 2.59
CA CYS A 20 -11.67 -3.28 2.44
C CYS A 20 -12.97 -3.18 1.62
N GLY A 21 -13.79 -2.16 1.91
CA GLY A 21 -15.03 -1.90 1.15
C GLY A 21 -15.98 -3.09 1.12
N GLU A 22 -16.13 -3.78 2.26
CA GLU A 22 -16.91 -5.02 2.42
C GLU A 22 -16.44 -6.24 1.61
N SER A 23 -15.28 -6.15 0.94
CA SER A 23 -14.67 -7.29 0.24
C SER A 23 -14.29 -8.38 1.25
N PRO A 24 -14.59 -9.66 0.97
CA PRO A 24 -14.29 -10.74 1.90
C PRO A 24 -12.78 -10.97 1.99
N VAL A 25 -12.35 -11.49 3.14
CA VAL A 25 -11.06 -12.16 3.29
C VAL A 25 -11.36 -13.66 3.33
N THR A 26 -10.76 -14.42 2.41
CA THR A 26 -11.07 -15.85 2.21
C THR A 26 -9.93 -16.78 2.63
N ILE A 27 -8.75 -16.22 2.85
CA ILE A 27 -7.57 -16.88 3.40
C ILE A 27 -6.99 -15.97 4.49
N PRO A 28 -6.21 -16.48 5.45
CA PRO A 28 -5.71 -15.66 6.56
C PRO A 28 -4.53 -14.77 6.15
N GLN A 29 -4.79 -13.88 5.20
CA GLN A 29 -3.84 -12.94 4.63
C GLN A 29 -4.60 -11.70 4.16
N PHE A 30 -4.39 -10.58 4.85
CA PHE A 30 -4.90 -9.27 4.43
C PHE A 30 -4.03 -8.67 3.31
N TYR A 31 -4.41 -7.49 2.84
CA TYR A 31 -3.51 -6.68 2.01
C TYR A 31 -2.34 -6.15 2.86
N SER A 32 -1.22 -5.86 2.19
CA SER A 32 -0.02 -5.33 2.85
C SER A 32 0.79 -4.51 1.85
N ALA A 33 1.64 -3.62 2.36
CA ALA A 33 2.61 -2.89 1.56
C ALA A 33 3.58 -3.81 0.80
N SER A 34 3.83 -5.01 1.33
CA SER A 34 4.70 -6.02 0.72
C SER A 34 4.00 -6.80 -0.39
N PHE A 35 2.67 -6.87 -0.38
CA PHE A 35 1.91 -7.80 -1.19
C PHE A 35 1.48 -7.20 -2.52
N LEU A 36 2.09 -7.69 -3.60
CA LEU A 36 1.79 -7.24 -4.96
C LEU A 36 0.72 -8.09 -5.67
N GLY A 37 0.34 -9.24 -5.11
CA GLY A 37 -0.50 -10.24 -5.78
C GLY A 37 -1.86 -9.69 -6.24
N ASP A 38 -2.50 -8.84 -5.44
CA ASP A 38 -3.77 -8.22 -5.83
C ASP A 38 -3.59 -7.24 -7.01
N THR A 39 -2.47 -6.50 -7.04
CA THR A 39 -2.16 -5.61 -8.17
C THR A 39 -1.87 -6.42 -9.44
N TYR A 40 -1.11 -7.52 -9.32
CA TYR A 40 -0.88 -8.44 -10.42
C TYR A 40 -2.18 -8.96 -11.03
N GLU A 41 -3.09 -9.46 -10.19
CA GLU A 41 -4.34 -10.04 -10.66
C GLU A 41 -5.24 -8.99 -11.33
N VAL A 42 -5.36 -7.80 -10.74
CA VAL A 42 -6.18 -6.72 -11.31
C VAL A 42 -5.61 -6.25 -12.65
N VAL A 43 -4.30 -6.03 -12.75
CA VAL A 43 -3.67 -5.58 -13.99
C VAL A 43 -3.82 -6.63 -15.08
N LYS A 44 -3.59 -7.90 -14.75
CA LYS A 44 -3.81 -9.03 -15.67
C LYS A 44 -5.27 -9.12 -16.13
N HIS A 45 -6.22 -9.04 -15.20
CA HIS A 45 -7.64 -9.14 -15.50
C HIS A 45 -8.11 -8.01 -16.43
N VAL A 46 -7.74 -6.77 -16.11
CA VAL A 46 -8.13 -5.60 -16.91
C VAL A 46 -7.46 -5.64 -18.28
N GLY A 47 -6.18 -5.98 -18.35
CA GLY A 47 -5.45 -6.14 -19.62
C GLY A 47 -6.06 -7.23 -20.50
N ALA A 48 -6.41 -8.39 -19.94
CA ALA A 48 -7.05 -9.48 -20.69
C ALA A 48 -8.46 -9.09 -21.18
N ARG A 49 -9.20 -8.29 -20.40
CA ARG A 49 -10.54 -7.82 -20.78
C ARG A 49 -10.51 -6.74 -21.88
N TYR A 50 -9.44 -5.96 -21.94
CA TYR A 50 -9.27 -4.86 -22.90
C TYR A 50 -7.87 -4.88 -23.54
N PRO A 51 -7.57 -5.89 -24.38
CA PRO A 51 -6.20 -6.15 -24.87
C PRO A 51 -5.62 -5.02 -25.72
N GLU A 52 -6.47 -4.28 -26.46
CA GLU A 52 -6.06 -3.17 -27.32
C GLU A 52 -5.98 -1.82 -26.57
N ALA A 53 -6.33 -1.77 -25.29
CA ALA A 53 -6.37 -0.52 -24.53
C ALA A 53 -5.03 -0.27 -23.82
N ASN A 54 -4.53 0.97 -23.91
CA ASN A 54 -3.47 1.43 -23.02
C ASN A 54 -3.96 1.41 -21.56
N LEU A 55 -3.20 0.78 -20.67
CA LEU A 55 -3.55 0.65 -19.27
C LEU A 55 -2.70 1.58 -18.41
N TYR A 56 -3.36 2.38 -17.58
CA TYR A 56 -2.71 3.30 -16.65
C TYR A 56 -3.17 3.02 -15.22
N ALA A 57 -2.27 3.21 -14.26
CA ALA A 57 -2.57 3.01 -12.85
C ALA A 57 -2.38 4.29 -12.04
N VAL A 58 -3.22 4.48 -11.02
CA VAL A 58 -3.08 5.58 -10.05
C VAL A 58 -3.14 4.99 -8.65
N GLY A 59 -2.10 5.25 -7.86
CA GLY A 59 -2.02 4.83 -6.47
C GLY A 59 -2.05 6.04 -5.54
N TRP A 60 -2.68 5.89 -4.36
CA TRP A 60 -2.70 6.90 -3.30
C TRP A 60 -2.15 6.32 -2.01
N SER A 61 -1.28 7.06 -1.31
CA SER A 61 -0.69 6.65 -0.02
C SER A 61 -0.08 5.25 -0.09
N LEU A 62 -0.51 4.30 0.75
CA LEU A 62 -0.05 2.92 0.71
C LEU A 62 -0.25 2.25 -0.67
N GLY A 63 -1.33 2.58 -1.37
CA GLY A 63 -1.58 2.10 -2.73
C GLY A 63 -0.57 2.66 -3.75
N ALA A 64 -0.04 3.87 -3.51
CA ALA A 64 1.06 4.42 -4.31
C ALA A 64 2.37 3.66 -4.05
N ASN A 65 2.67 3.33 -2.79
CA ASN A 65 3.83 2.52 -2.43
C ASN A 65 3.78 1.14 -3.10
N ILE A 66 2.64 0.45 -3.02
CA ILE A 66 2.41 -0.84 -3.67
C ILE A 66 2.57 -0.72 -5.19
N LEU A 67 1.99 0.33 -5.81
CA LEU A 67 2.10 0.56 -7.24
C LEU A 67 3.54 0.77 -7.70
N VAL A 68 4.32 1.60 -6.99
CA VAL A 68 5.74 1.82 -7.35
C VAL A 68 6.56 0.55 -7.19
N ARG A 69 6.29 -0.26 -6.16
CA ARG A 69 6.91 -1.58 -5.99
C ARG A 69 6.57 -2.53 -7.14
N TYR A 70 5.30 -2.60 -7.52
CA TYR A 70 4.85 -3.36 -8.69
C TYR A 70 5.58 -2.92 -9.97
N LEU A 71 5.64 -1.62 -10.24
CA LEU A 71 6.35 -1.07 -11.40
C LEU A 71 7.84 -1.41 -11.39
N GLY A 72 8.49 -1.32 -10.23
CA GLY A 72 9.91 -1.66 -10.08
C GLY A 72 10.19 -3.15 -10.24
N LYS A 73 9.29 -4.01 -9.73
CA LYS A 73 9.38 -5.47 -9.86
C LYS A 73 9.21 -5.93 -11.30
N GLU A 74 8.20 -5.38 -11.99
CA GLU A 74 7.93 -5.70 -13.40
C GLU A 74 8.93 -5.07 -14.36
N SER A 75 9.45 -3.89 -14.04
CA SER A 75 10.46 -3.19 -14.85
C SER A 75 10.04 -3.11 -16.32
N HIS A 76 10.85 -3.65 -17.25
CA HIS A 76 10.57 -3.67 -18.68
C HIS A 76 9.36 -4.53 -19.09
N ALA A 77 9.01 -5.55 -18.30
CA ALA A 77 7.88 -6.43 -18.57
C ALA A 77 6.54 -5.82 -18.17
N CYS A 78 6.54 -4.67 -17.50
CA CYS A 78 5.33 -4.05 -16.97
C CYS A 78 4.31 -3.77 -18.08
N PRO A 79 3.07 -4.29 -18.00
CA PRO A 79 2.03 -4.09 -19.01
C PRO A 79 1.37 -2.71 -18.94
N LEU A 80 1.67 -1.90 -17.92
CA LEU A 80 1.13 -0.55 -17.80
C LEU A 80 1.86 0.40 -18.76
N SER A 81 1.09 1.23 -19.46
CA SER A 81 1.61 2.31 -20.32
C SER A 81 2.14 3.50 -19.51
N GLY A 82 1.70 3.65 -18.25
CA GLY A 82 2.19 4.66 -17.33
C GLY A 82 1.47 4.63 -15.99
N ALA A 83 1.94 5.40 -15.02
CA ALA A 83 1.39 5.42 -13.68
C ALA A 83 1.48 6.79 -12.99
N VAL A 84 0.62 7.00 -11.99
CA VAL A 84 0.66 8.16 -11.10
C VAL A 84 0.72 7.70 -9.65
N SER A 85 1.68 8.23 -8.91
CA SER A 85 1.92 7.98 -7.48
C SER A 85 1.58 9.22 -6.68
N LEU A 86 0.53 9.16 -5.86
CA LEU A 86 0.02 10.28 -5.07
C LEU A 86 0.32 10.08 -3.57
N CYS A 87 1.00 11.05 -2.95
CA CYS A 87 1.32 11.07 -1.52
C CYS A 87 1.99 9.77 -1.03
N ASN A 88 2.98 9.27 -1.77
CA ASN A 88 3.59 7.97 -1.50
C ASN A 88 4.55 8.02 -0.30
N PRO A 89 4.37 7.19 0.74
CA PRO A 89 5.38 6.99 1.77
C PRO A 89 6.51 6.09 1.22
N PHE A 90 7.41 6.67 0.42
CA PHE A 90 8.46 5.90 -0.29
C PHE A 90 9.33 5.05 0.64
N ASN A 91 9.62 5.55 1.84
CA ASN A 91 10.31 4.84 2.90
C ASN A 91 9.35 4.68 4.08
N LEU A 92 8.90 3.44 4.32
CA LEU A 92 7.94 3.12 5.37
C LEU A 92 8.55 3.22 6.77
N VAL A 93 9.86 3.01 6.92
CA VAL A 93 10.55 3.17 8.20
C VAL A 93 10.50 4.63 8.64
N ILE A 94 10.88 5.55 7.74
CA ILE A 94 10.79 7.00 8.00
C ILE A 94 9.33 7.44 8.18
N ALA A 95 8.42 6.89 7.36
CA ALA A 95 7.00 7.24 7.44
C ALA A 95 6.37 6.82 8.77
N ASP A 96 6.76 5.67 9.32
CA ASP A 96 6.32 5.17 10.64
C ASP A 96 6.79 6.10 11.77
N GLU A 97 8.06 6.52 11.75
CA GLU A 97 8.60 7.48 12.71
C GLU A 97 7.83 8.82 12.72
N ASP A 98 7.43 9.30 11.54
CA ASP A 98 6.65 10.53 11.39
C ASP A 98 5.15 10.34 11.68
N PHE A 99 4.65 9.11 11.57
CA PHE A 99 3.27 8.74 11.89
C PHE A 99 2.95 8.94 13.38
N HIS A 100 3.96 8.77 14.23
CA HIS A 100 3.84 8.92 15.67
C HIS A 100 3.96 10.37 16.16
N LYS A 101 4.22 11.35 15.27
CA LYS A 101 4.40 12.76 15.63
C LYS A 101 3.14 13.60 15.37
N GLY A 102 2.73 14.39 16.37
CA GLY A 102 1.70 15.43 16.21
C GLY A 102 0.33 14.91 15.74
N PHE A 103 -0.28 15.59 14.75
CA PHE A 103 -1.60 15.26 14.20
C PHE A 103 -1.66 13.88 13.53
N ASN A 104 -0.52 13.33 13.11
CA ASN A 104 -0.46 12.00 12.47
C ASN A 104 -0.83 10.88 13.44
N ASN A 105 -0.68 11.07 14.76
CA ASN A 105 -1.09 10.10 15.78
C ASN A 105 -2.62 9.88 15.78
N VAL A 106 -3.41 10.90 15.43
CA VAL A 106 -4.87 10.74 15.29
C VAL A 106 -5.19 9.87 14.07
N TYR A 107 -4.46 10.07 12.98
CA TYR A 107 -4.60 9.28 11.76
C TYR A 107 -4.15 7.83 11.97
N ASP A 108 -3.03 7.61 12.66
CA ASP A 108 -2.53 6.29 13.09
C ASP A 108 -3.58 5.51 13.86
N LYS A 109 -4.12 6.11 14.93
CA LYS A 109 -5.18 5.50 15.74
C LYS A 109 -6.43 5.20 14.93
N ALA A 110 -6.82 6.08 14.01
CA ALA A 110 -7.98 5.86 13.16
C ALA A 110 -7.78 4.67 12.21
N LEU A 111 -6.60 4.58 11.60
CA LEU A 111 -6.24 3.48 10.70
C LEU A 111 -6.11 2.15 11.46
N ALA A 112 -5.48 2.15 12.63
CA ALA A 112 -5.38 0.99 13.52
C ALA A 112 -6.77 0.45 13.90
N ARG A 113 -7.72 1.33 14.27
CA ARG A 113 -9.10 0.93 14.56
C ARG A 113 -9.80 0.32 13.34
N ALA A 114 -9.57 0.87 12.15
CA ALA A 114 -10.13 0.32 10.92
C ALA A 114 -9.58 -1.09 10.64
N LEU A 115 -8.26 -1.29 10.79
CA LEU A 115 -7.61 -2.60 10.67
C LEU A 115 -8.13 -3.60 11.70
N CYS A 116 -8.26 -3.19 12.97
CA CYS A 116 -8.86 -4.01 14.03
C CYS A 116 -10.30 -4.42 13.68
N LYS A 117 -11.11 -3.52 13.11
CA LYS A 117 -12.49 -3.81 12.70
C LYS A 117 -12.51 -4.85 11.57
N ILE A 118 -11.64 -4.70 10.58
CA ILE A 118 -11.47 -5.66 9.48
C ILE A 118 -11.04 -7.02 10.03
N PHE A 119 -10.06 -7.04 10.94
CA PHE A 119 -9.59 -8.26 11.59
C PHE A 119 -10.71 -8.97 12.36
N LYS A 120 -11.44 -8.26 13.23
CA LYS A 120 -12.51 -8.85 14.05
C LYS A 120 -13.62 -9.48 13.21
N LYS A 121 -13.92 -8.94 12.03
CA LYS A 121 -14.90 -9.52 11.09
C LYS A 121 -14.44 -10.87 10.51
N HIS A 122 -13.13 -11.12 10.48
CA HIS A 122 -12.54 -12.29 9.85
C HIS A 122 -11.67 -13.11 10.82
N ALA A 123 -11.82 -12.91 12.13
CA ALA A 123 -10.96 -13.49 13.16
C ALA A 123 -10.95 -15.03 13.14
N LEU A 124 -12.07 -15.66 12.77
CA LEU A 124 -12.20 -17.11 12.62
C LEU A 124 -11.16 -17.71 11.67
N LEU A 125 -10.69 -16.95 10.66
CA LEU A 125 -9.65 -17.43 9.73
C LEU A 125 -8.29 -17.60 10.42
N PHE A 126 -8.10 -16.96 11.58
CA PHE A 126 -6.83 -16.89 12.30
C PHE A 126 -6.86 -17.69 13.62
N GLU A 127 -7.99 -18.33 13.98
CA GLU A 127 -8.14 -19.04 15.27
C GLU A 127 -7.22 -20.26 15.41
N ASP A 128 -6.97 -20.97 14.31
CA ASP A 128 -6.11 -22.17 14.30
C ASP A 128 -4.69 -21.88 13.77
N MET A 129 -4.34 -20.61 13.56
CA MET A 129 -3.01 -20.23 13.11
C MET A 129 -2.02 -20.26 14.27
N GLY A 130 -1.23 -21.33 14.33
CA GLY A 130 -0.03 -21.39 15.17
C GLY A 130 1.08 -20.45 14.67
N GLY A 131 2.14 -20.31 15.49
CA GLY A 131 3.32 -19.51 15.15
C GLY A 131 3.43 -18.24 15.99
N GLU A 132 4.12 -17.23 15.45
CA GLU A 132 4.41 -15.97 16.16
C GLU A 132 3.25 -14.96 16.15
N PHE A 133 2.06 -15.35 15.67
CA PHE A 133 0.89 -14.47 15.64
C PHE A 133 0.54 -14.02 17.06
N ASN A 134 0.49 -12.70 17.27
CA ASN A 134 -0.03 -12.11 18.50
C ASN A 134 -1.42 -11.54 18.22
N ILE A 135 -2.40 -12.43 18.14
CA ILE A 135 -3.80 -12.10 17.88
C ILE A 135 -4.37 -11.09 18.91
N PRO A 136 -4.13 -11.23 20.23
CA PRO A 136 -4.59 -10.24 21.20
C PRO A 136 -4.04 -8.82 20.94
N LEU A 137 -2.77 -8.70 20.51
CA LEU A 137 -2.17 -7.42 20.13
C LEU A 137 -2.84 -6.86 18.88
N ALA A 138 -2.96 -7.66 17.81
CA ALA A 138 -3.57 -7.22 16.56
C ALA A 138 -5.05 -6.82 16.72
N ALA A 139 -5.82 -7.55 17.54
CA ALA A 139 -7.24 -7.26 17.79
C ALA A 139 -7.48 -5.97 18.59
N ASN A 140 -6.47 -5.51 19.33
CA ASN A 140 -6.53 -4.36 20.23
C ASN A 140 -5.45 -3.31 19.93
N ALA A 141 -4.93 -3.32 18.69
CA ALA A 141 -3.85 -2.45 18.24
C ALA A 141 -4.20 -0.98 18.47
N LYS A 142 -3.26 -0.23 19.07
CA LYS A 142 -3.42 1.22 19.32
C LYS A 142 -2.77 2.05 18.23
N SER A 143 -1.84 1.45 17.49
CA SER A 143 -1.16 1.98 16.31
C SER A 143 -1.21 0.97 15.15
N VAL A 144 -0.94 1.43 13.94
CA VAL A 144 -0.75 0.55 12.77
C VAL A 144 0.43 -0.38 12.99
N ARG A 145 1.50 0.12 13.62
CA ARG A 145 2.67 -0.68 13.99
C ARG A 145 2.34 -1.84 14.93
N ASP A 146 1.47 -1.65 15.92
CA ASP A 146 1.02 -2.74 16.80
C ASP A 146 0.28 -3.83 15.99
N PHE A 147 -0.56 -3.42 15.04
CA PHE A 147 -1.28 -4.34 14.17
C PHE A 147 -0.30 -5.11 13.28
N ASP A 148 0.67 -4.41 12.70
CA ASP A 148 1.66 -5.00 11.82
C ASP A 148 2.60 -5.96 12.56
N GLU A 149 3.00 -5.64 13.80
CA GLU A 149 3.80 -6.49 14.66
C GLU A 149 3.05 -7.77 15.06
N GLY A 150 1.77 -7.65 15.42
CA GLY A 150 0.98 -8.79 15.89
C GLY A 150 0.50 -9.72 14.77
N LEU A 151 0.29 -9.20 13.56
CA LEU A 151 -0.36 -9.96 12.48
C LEU A 151 0.33 -9.83 11.11
N THR A 152 0.58 -8.61 10.62
CA THR A 152 1.05 -8.42 9.24
C THR A 152 2.42 -9.04 9.03
N ARG A 153 3.40 -8.78 9.91
CA ARG A 153 4.75 -9.33 9.76
C ARG A 153 4.72 -10.85 9.69
N VAL A 154 3.90 -11.49 10.53
CA VAL A 154 3.82 -12.95 10.62
C VAL A 154 3.12 -13.52 9.39
N SER A 155 2.02 -12.88 8.95
CA SER A 155 1.28 -13.25 7.73
C SER A 155 2.15 -13.26 6.48
N PHE A 156 3.17 -12.38 6.44
CA PHE A 156 4.07 -12.23 5.31
C PHE A 156 5.49 -12.79 5.57
N GLY A 157 5.70 -13.48 6.69
CA GLY A 157 6.96 -14.17 6.99
C GLY A 157 8.14 -13.27 7.37
N PHE A 158 7.89 -12.05 7.84
CA PHE A 158 8.92 -11.13 8.33
C PHE A 158 9.25 -11.36 9.81
N LYS A 159 10.53 -11.19 10.15
CA LYS A 159 11.04 -11.46 11.51
C LYS A 159 10.61 -10.42 12.54
N SER A 160 10.43 -9.18 12.10
CA SER A 160 9.97 -8.05 12.92
C SER A 160 9.17 -7.08 12.07
N VAL A 161 8.44 -6.16 12.71
CA VAL A 161 7.78 -5.06 12.00
C VAL A 161 8.77 -4.15 11.25
N ASP A 162 9.99 -3.97 11.78
CA ASP A 162 11.04 -3.18 11.13
C ASP A 162 11.57 -3.87 9.86
N ASP A 163 11.73 -5.19 9.90
CA ASP A 163 12.07 -6.02 8.75
C ASP A 163 10.96 -5.90 7.68
N TYR A 164 9.70 -5.95 8.11
CA TYR A 164 8.56 -5.71 7.22
C TYR A 164 8.60 -4.32 6.56
N TYR A 165 8.74 -3.23 7.32
CA TYR A 165 8.76 -1.87 6.76
C TYR A 165 9.94 -1.62 5.83
N SER A 166 11.13 -2.10 6.20
CA SER A 166 12.33 -1.98 5.36
C SER A 166 12.13 -2.70 4.02
N ASN A 167 11.64 -3.94 4.04
CA ASN A 167 11.43 -4.73 2.83
C ASN A 167 10.17 -4.34 2.05
N SER A 168 9.28 -3.53 2.62
CA SER A 168 8.02 -3.10 2.01
C SER A 168 8.05 -1.67 1.47
N SER A 169 9.17 -0.97 1.59
CA SER A 169 9.37 0.38 1.07
C SER A 169 9.49 0.40 -0.46
N SER A 170 9.05 1.48 -1.10
CA SER A 170 9.15 1.66 -2.55
C SER A 170 10.36 2.47 -3.00
N CYS A 171 11.10 3.07 -2.06
CA CYS A 171 12.33 3.84 -2.33
C CYS A 171 13.39 3.05 -3.11
N ASP A 172 13.53 1.75 -2.83
CA ASP A 172 14.45 0.89 -3.58
C ASP A 172 13.87 0.40 -4.91
N SER A 173 12.55 0.35 -5.04
CA SER A 173 11.90 -0.11 -6.26
C SER A 173 11.88 0.97 -7.34
N ILE A 174 11.86 2.26 -6.96
CA ILE A 174 11.74 3.38 -7.90
C ILE A 174 12.85 3.39 -8.95
N LYS A 175 14.08 3.00 -8.58
CA LYS A 175 15.24 2.92 -9.49
C LYS A 175 15.07 1.89 -10.61
N HIS A 176 14.15 0.95 -10.45
CA HIS A 176 13.83 -0.10 -11.40
C HIS A 176 12.57 0.19 -12.23
N VAL A 177 11.89 1.31 -12.00
CA VAL A 177 10.71 1.71 -12.78
C VAL A 177 11.14 2.10 -14.20
N LYS A 178 10.54 1.45 -15.20
CA LYS A 178 10.84 1.68 -16.64
C LYS A 178 9.68 2.30 -17.42
N ARG A 179 8.51 2.45 -16.78
CA ARG A 179 7.33 3.10 -17.38
C ARG A 179 7.26 4.56 -16.91
N PRO A 180 6.66 5.48 -17.70
CA PRO A 180 6.40 6.84 -17.26
C PRO A 180 5.66 6.84 -15.92
N LEU A 181 6.22 7.54 -14.92
CA LEU A 181 5.70 7.61 -13.57
C LEU A 181 5.68 9.06 -13.10
N LEU A 182 4.49 9.60 -12.85
CA LEU A 182 4.32 10.91 -12.23
C LEU A 182 4.18 10.77 -10.72
N CYS A 183 5.07 11.39 -9.95
CA CYS A 183 5.00 11.44 -8.50
C CYS A 183 4.49 12.80 -8.02
N ILE A 184 3.40 12.82 -7.27
CA ILE A 184 2.86 14.04 -6.64
C ILE A 184 2.92 13.85 -5.13
N GLN A 185 3.74 14.66 -4.47
CA GLN A 185 3.94 14.63 -3.02
C GLN A 185 3.35 15.88 -2.38
N VAL A 186 2.78 15.74 -1.18
CA VAL A 186 2.47 16.88 -0.33
C VAL A 186 3.76 17.31 0.35
N ILE A 187 4.18 18.55 0.12
CA ILE A 187 5.24 19.19 0.90
C ILE A 187 4.58 19.62 2.22
N TYR A 188 4.84 18.89 3.30
CA TYR A 188 4.63 19.48 4.62
C TYR A 188 5.75 20.51 4.81
N LEU A 189 5.42 21.80 4.79
CA LEU A 189 6.28 22.84 5.35
C LEU A 189 6.36 22.60 6.86
N CYS A 190 7.19 21.66 7.28
CA CYS A 190 7.58 21.50 8.67
C CYS A 190 8.96 22.13 8.82
N ASP A 191 8.98 23.27 9.49
CA ASP A 191 10.10 24.20 9.67
C ASP A 191 11.24 23.56 10.48
N SER A 192 11.99 22.64 9.87
CA SER A 192 13.16 22.01 10.50
C SER A 192 14.22 21.63 9.48
N GLY A 193 14.85 22.65 8.88
CA GLY A 193 16.29 22.70 8.54
C GLY A 193 16.93 21.67 7.61
N ASN A 194 16.28 20.56 7.27
CA ASN A 194 16.84 19.48 6.48
C ASN A 194 16.13 19.42 5.13
N LYS A 195 16.84 19.92 4.12
CA LYS A 195 16.49 19.78 2.71
C LYS A 195 16.41 18.28 2.37
N PHE A 196 15.22 17.78 2.09
CA PHE A 196 15.12 16.58 1.25
C PHE A 196 15.67 16.93 -0.15
N PRO A 197 16.40 16.03 -0.82
CA PRO A 197 16.80 16.25 -2.21
C PRO A 197 15.54 16.42 -3.06
N GLU A 198 15.49 17.52 -3.80
CA GLU A 198 14.46 17.83 -4.78
C GLU A 198 14.32 16.68 -5.78
N PHE A 199 13.31 15.83 -5.60
CA PHE A 199 12.82 15.01 -6.71
C PHE A 199 11.88 15.88 -7.53
N LEU A 200 12.49 16.72 -8.37
CA LEU A 200 11.81 17.37 -9.47
C LEU A 200 11.19 16.29 -10.36
N SER A 201 9.89 16.44 -10.59
CA SER A 201 9.14 15.74 -11.63
C SER A 201 9.87 15.87 -12.97
N TYR A 202 10.27 14.73 -13.54
CA TYR A 202 10.58 14.59 -14.97
C TYR A 202 9.37 13.99 -15.68
#